data_AF-A0A2G3Q2B0-F1
#
_entry.id   AF-A0A2G3Q2B0-F1
#
_cell.length_a   1.000
_cell.length_b   1.000
_cell.length_c   1.000
_cell.angle_alpha   90.00
_cell.angle_beta   90.00
_cell.angle_gamma   90.00
#
_symmetry.space_group_name_H-M   'P 1'
#
loop_
_entity.id
_entity.type
_entity.pdbx_description
1 polymer ?
#
loop_
_entity_poly.entity_id
_entity_poly.type
_entity_poly.pdbx_seq_one_letter_code
_entity_poly.pdbx_strand_id
1 'polypeptide(L)'
;MENMCINNGYFATKVRTDTKEFMFESKVTKALDKYESNLKIAGEQYKVGSGNHDLELDKTTSFTQKACVSYAIQKATTDKEVRVMSALPINTYSNIEARRNYKEWLLSLDRIKDCEVYPEGAAATLSDLSWYNNKLVCLIDVGGLTINAMIFDNGKLVPGTAFGCQLGAIILENRIRMALQQTGLVNIPDYQIKYLIKNGDKVTDKVLENYIEELNLEFRKMNYPTQLDFRFTGGGALKFRELFKNYFKAFISDYAVWENVRGLYLLSQVVWK
;
A
#
# COMPACT_ATOMS: atom_id res chain seq x y z
N MET A 1 6.61 8.40 24.80
CA MET A 1 7.07 8.35 23.41
C MET A 1 6.59 7.03 22.83
N GLU A 2 5.45 7.08 22.16
CA GLU A 2 4.78 5.92 21.57
C GLU A 2 5.47 5.45 20.29
N ASN A 3 5.51 4.13 20.11
CA ASN A 3 5.95 3.50 18.87
C ASN A 3 4.76 3.37 17.93
N MET A 4 4.88 3.95 16.74
CA MET A 4 3.83 3.96 15.74
C MET A 4 4.29 3.33 14.45
N CYS A 5 3.52 2.39 13.92
CA CYS A 5 3.74 1.81 12.61
C CYS A 5 2.71 2.39 11.64
N ILE A 6 3.16 3.03 10.58
CA ILE A 6 2.31 3.70 9.60
C ILE A 6 2.64 3.16 8.21
N ASN A 7 1.72 2.40 7.62
CA ASN A 7 1.77 2.12 6.18
C ASN A 7 0.96 3.19 5.43
N ASN A 8 1.66 4.22 4.94
CA ASN A 8 1.08 5.35 4.23
C ASN A 8 0.87 5.04 2.74
N GLY A 9 -0.13 4.22 2.41
CA GLY A 9 -0.44 3.84 1.03
C GLY A 9 -1.27 4.88 0.28
N TYR A 10 -1.36 4.78 -1.04
CA TYR A 10 -2.14 5.71 -1.89
C TYR A 10 -3.66 5.48 -1.86
N PHE A 11 -4.09 4.26 -1.57
CA PHE A 11 -5.51 3.94 -1.44
C PHE A 11 -6.00 4.20 -0.01
N ALA A 12 -5.23 3.74 0.98
CA ALA A 12 -5.54 3.88 2.39
C ALA A 12 -4.28 3.86 3.24
N THR A 13 -4.28 4.65 4.31
CA THR A 13 -3.24 4.68 5.34
C THR A 13 -3.64 3.77 6.48
N LYS A 14 -2.74 2.87 6.88
CA LYS A 14 -2.95 1.91 7.98
C LYS A 14 -2.00 2.25 9.11
N VAL A 15 -2.52 2.19 10.33
CA VAL A 15 -1.78 2.56 11.54
C VAL A 15 -1.91 1.44 12.55
N ARG A 16 -0.80 1.11 13.19
CA ARG A 16 -0.76 0.21 14.35
C ARG A 16 0.15 0.79 15.43
N THR A 17 -0.35 0.82 16.65
CA THR A 17 0.41 1.08 17.88
C THR A 17 0.17 -0.06 18.87
N ASP A 18 0.68 0.05 20.09
CA ASP A 18 0.43 -0.97 21.13
C ASP A 18 -1.06 -1.05 21.53
N THR A 19 -1.82 0.04 21.37
CA THR A 19 -3.21 0.12 21.84
C THR A 19 -4.24 0.32 20.73
N LYS A 20 -3.81 0.69 19.53
CA LYS A 20 -4.71 1.03 18.42
C LYS A 20 -4.30 0.37 17.11
N GLU A 21 -5.28 -0.06 16.34
CA GLU A 21 -5.13 -0.48 14.95
C GLU A 21 -6.30 0.12 14.15
N PHE A 22 -6.00 0.94 13.15
CA PHE A 22 -7.03 1.60 12.34
C PHE A 22 -6.55 1.96 10.94
N MET A 23 -7.50 2.22 10.06
CA MET A 23 -7.28 2.57 8.66
C MET A 23 -8.24 3.69 8.23
N PHE A 24 -7.81 4.50 7.28
CA PHE A 24 -8.64 5.51 6.62
C PHE A 24 -8.19 5.69 5.16
N GLU A 25 -9.09 6.19 4.30
CA GLU A 25 -8.75 6.46 2.90
C GLU A 25 -7.70 7.58 2.78
N SER A 26 -6.72 7.39 1.90
CA SER A 26 -5.62 8.35 1.68
C SER A 26 -6.05 9.44 0.71
N LYS A 27 -7.06 10.19 1.12
CA LYS A 27 -7.65 11.30 0.36
C LYS A 27 -7.74 12.50 1.28
N VAL A 28 -7.46 13.68 0.73
CA VAL A 28 -7.48 14.92 1.51
C VAL A 28 -8.16 15.99 0.69
N THR A 29 -9.10 16.68 1.31
CA THR A 29 -9.76 17.87 0.75
C THR A 29 -9.59 19.03 1.73
N LYS A 30 -9.36 20.24 1.21
CA LYS A 30 -9.39 21.45 2.03
C LYS A 30 -10.82 21.66 2.56
N ALA A 31 -10.98 21.80 3.87
CA ALA A 31 -12.29 22.00 4.47
C ALA A 31 -12.70 23.47 4.33
N LEU A 32 -13.97 23.72 4.00
CA LEU A 32 -14.52 25.08 3.92
C LEU A 32 -14.91 25.63 5.29
N ASP A 33 -15.21 24.73 6.24
CA ASP A 33 -15.60 25.07 7.61
C ASP A 33 -14.92 24.15 8.63
N LYS A 34 -14.76 24.65 9.87
CA LYS A 34 -14.13 23.95 10.99
C LYS A 34 -14.90 22.67 11.37
N TYR A 35 -16.21 22.64 11.20
CA TYR A 35 -17.03 21.47 11.58
C TYR A 35 -16.87 20.29 10.60
N GLU A 36 -16.38 20.54 9.39
CA GLU A 36 -16.09 19.49 8.41
C GLU A 36 -14.65 18.98 8.49
N SER A 37 -13.80 19.70 9.21
CA SER A 37 -12.38 19.40 9.35
C SER A 37 -12.12 18.33 10.40
N ASN A 38 -11.13 17.47 10.14
CA ASN A 38 -10.61 16.51 11.12
C ASN A 38 -9.09 16.61 11.29
N LEU A 39 -8.47 17.58 10.63
CA LEU A 39 -7.04 17.86 10.69
C LEU A 39 -6.79 19.35 10.47
N LYS A 40 -5.86 19.93 11.25
CA LYS A 40 -5.37 21.30 11.07
C LYS A 40 -3.86 21.28 10.87
N ILE A 41 -3.38 21.85 9.78
CA ILE A 41 -1.94 21.98 9.48
C ILE A 41 -1.65 23.44 9.13
N ALA A 42 -0.67 24.05 9.80
CA ALA A 42 -0.24 25.43 9.53
C ALA A 42 -1.39 26.47 9.50
N GLY A 43 -2.39 26.30 10.38
CA GLY A 43 -3.55 27.20 10.44
C GLY A 43 -4.72 26.81 9.54
N GLU A 44 -4.47 26.03 8.49
CA GLU A 44 -5.46 25.60 7.50
C GLU A 44 -6.20 24.32 7.93
N GLN A 45 -7.46 24.22 7.54
CA GLN A 45 -8.38 23.14 7.91
C GLN A 45 -8.54 22.13 6.77
N TYR A 46 -8.47 20.84 7.09
CA TYR A 46 -8.56 19.76 6.11
C TYR A 46 -9.47 18.63 6.58
N LYS A 47 -10.04 17.92 5.61
CA LYS A 47 -10.79 16.68 5.80
C LYS A 47 -10.04 15.52 5.15
N VAL A 48 -9.49 14.66 5.99
CA VAL A 48 -8.84 13.40 5.63
C VAL A 48 -9.91 12.31 5.47
N GLY A 49 -9.73 11.45 4.45
CA GLY A 49 -10.68 10.41 4.06
C GLY A 49 -11.70 10.84 3.01
N SER A 50 -11.54 12.02 2.40
CA SER A 50 -12.44 12.53 1.36
C SER A 50 -11.67 13.26 0.27
N GLY A 51 -12.18 13.21 -0.96
CA GLY A 51 -11.58 13.86 -2.13
C GLY A 51 -11.15 12.85 -3.19
N ASN A 52 -10.12 13.22 -3.94
CA ASN A 52 -9.52 12.35 -4.96
C ASN A 52 -8.27 11.65 -4.42
N HIS A 53 -7.94 10.51 -5.01
CA HIS A 53 -6.65 9.85 -4.76
C HIS A 53 -5.52 10.72 -5.32
N ASP A 54 -4.44 10.82 -4.55
CA ASP A 54 -3.20 11.43 -5.01
C ASP A 54 -2.46 10.46 -5.94
N LEU A 55 -1.89 10.99 -7.02
CA LEU A 55 -1.12 10.24 -8.01
C LEU A 55 0.38 10.62 -7.97
N GLU A 56 0.78 11.55 -7.10
CA GLU A 56 2.18 11.94 -6.90
C GLU A 56 2.99 10.78 -6.30
N LEU A 57 3.91 10.22 -7.10
CA LEU A 57 4.72 9.06 -6.72
C LEU A 57 5.77 9.41 -5.67
N ASP A 58 6.24 10.66 -5.65
CA ASP A 58 7.13 11.12 -4.59
C ASP A 58 6.32 11.53 -3.35
N LYS A 59 6.31 10.64 -2.34
CA LYS A 59 5.61 10.90 -1.08
C LYS A 59 6.14 12.15 -0.34
N THR A 60 7.36 12.61 -0.62
CA THR A 60 7.96 13.77 0.06
C THR A 60 7.41 15.10 -0.44
N THR A 61 6.92 15.15 -1.68
CA THR A 61 6.30 16.33 -2.29
C THR A 61 4.78 16.33 -2.14
N SER A 62 4.17 15.16 -1.89
CA SER A 62 2.73 15.03 -1.71
C SER A 62 2.21 15.63 -0.40
N PHE A 63 1.35 16.65 -0.53
CA PHE A 63 0.58 17.18 0.59
C PHE A 63 -0.37 16.13 1.20
N THR A 64 -0.99 15.30 0.36
CA THR A 64 -1.89 14.22 0.81
C THR A 64 -1.17 13.27 1.75
N GLN A 65 0.05 12.84 1.39
CA GLN A 65 0.84 11.94 2.20
C GLN A 65 1.25 12.59 3.53
N LYS A 66 1.64 13.87 3.52
CA LYS A 66 1.91 14.67 4.73
C LYS A 66 0.69 14.70 5.66
N ALA A 67 -0.47 15.09 5.13
CA ALA A 67 -1.69 15.21 5.90
C ALA A 67 -2.16 13.86 6.47
N CYS A 68 -2.00 12.76 5.74
CA CYS A 68 -2.34 11.44 6.23
C CYS A 68 -1.44 11.00 7.40
N VAL A 69 -0.12 11.25 7.35
CA VAL A 69 0.77 10.95 8.49
C VAL A 69 0.42 11.82 9.71
N SER A 70 0.20 13.12 9.51
CA SER A 70 -0.18 14.02 10.61
C SER A 70 -1.50 13.60 11.27
N TYR A 71 -2.50 13.23 10.47
CA TYR A 71 -3.77 12.73 10.96
C TYR A 71 -3.65 11.37 11.66
N ALA A 72 -2.81 10.47 11.14
CA ALA A 72 -2.50 9.20 11.79
C ALA A 72 -1.94 9.40 13.20
N ILE A 73 -0.96 10.30 13.35
CA ILE A 73 -0.36 10.64 14.65
C ILE A 73 -1.40 11.27 15.59
N GLN A 74 -2.16 12.25 15.12
CA GLN A 74 -3.23 12.90 15.90
C GLN A 74 -4.27 11.90 16.42
N LYS A 75 -4.70 10.96 15.57
CA LYS A 75 -5.73 9.98 15.92
C LYS A 75 -5.21 8.85 16.82
N ALA A 76 -3.95 8.47 16.63
CA ALA A 76 -3.33 7.44 17.44
C ALA A 76 -3.05 7.93 18.85
N THR A 77 -2.54 9.16 19.02
CA THR A 77 -1.96 9.54 20.30
C THR A 77 -1.97 11.04 20.60
N THR A 78 -1.90 11.36 21.89
CA THR A 78 -1.69 12.72 22.42
C THR A 78 -0.23 12.97 22.83
N ASP A 79 0.66 11.97 22.71
CA ASP A 79 2.07 12.09 23.06
C ASP A 79 2.77 13.23 22.29
N LYS A 80 3.60 14.02 22.97
CA LYS A 80 4.34 15.12 22.32
C LYS A 80 5.37 14.65 21.32
N GLU A 81 5.89 13.43 21.48
CA GLU A 81 6.89 12.83 20.62
C GLU A 81 6.54 11.36 20.34
N VAL A 82 6.77 10.93 19.11
CA VAL A 82 6.53 9.55 18.64
C VAL A 82 7.73 9.03 17.85
N ARG A 83 7.88 7.71 17.79
CA ARG A 83 8.77 7.03 16.86
C ARG A 83 7.95 6.39 15.74
N VAL A 84 8.31 6.62 14.48
CA VAL A 84 7.51 6.15 13.33
C VAL A 84 8.25 5.11 12.51
N MET A 85 7.66 3.92 12.38
CA MET A 85 8.12 2.89 11.47
C MET A 85 7.21 2.88 10.25
N SER A 86 7.77 3.18 9.08
CA SER A 86 7.02 3.35 7.84
C SER A 86 7.53 2.40 6.75
N ALA A 87 6.82 2.36 5.63
CA ALA A 87 7.20 1.61 4.45
C ALA A 87 7.21 2.46 3.17
N LEU A 88 8.15 2.14 2.28
CA LEU A 88 8.26 2.72 0.94
C LEU A 88 8.15 1.64 -0.14
N PRO A 89 7.56 1.96 -1.31
CA PRO A 89 7.62 1.07 -2.48
C PRO A 89 9.05 0.61 -2.75
N ILE A 90 9.23 -0.64 -3.18
CA ILE A 90 10.54 -1.31 -3.26
C ILE A 90 11.53 -0.51 -4.11
N ASN A 91 11.10 0.02 -5.25
CA ASN A 91 11.97 0.80 -6.14
C ASN A 91 12.47 2.08 -5.46
N THR A 92 11.59 2.80 -4.76
CA THR A 92 11.94 3.99 -3.99
C THR A 92 12.83 3.64 -2.80
N TYR A 93 12.53 2.54 -2.11
CA TYR A 93 13.32 2.06 -0.97
C TYR A 93 14.74 1.66 -1.37
N SER A 94 14.90 1.06 -2.54
CA SER A 94 16.19 0.58 -3.06
C SER A 94 17.10 1.73 -3.49
N ASN A 95 16.53 2.88 -3.82
CA ASN A 95 17.28 4.11 -4.03
C ASN A 95 17.68 4.72 -2.67
N ILE A 96 18.98 4.72 -2.37
CA ILE A 96 19.54 5.19 -1.09
C ILE A 96 19.18 6.65 -0.82
N GLU A 97 19.26 7.50 -1.85
CA GLU A 97 18.98 8.92 -1.72
C GLU A 97 17.48 9.17 -1.48
N ALA A 98 16.61 8.52 -2.26
CA ALA A 98 15.16 8.65 -2.07
C ALA A 98 14.72 8.15 -0.69
N ARG A 99 15.29 7.03 -0.22
CA ARG A 99 15.04 6.53 1.14
C ARG A 99 15.51 7.50 2.21
N ARG A 100 16.69 8.11 2.06
CA ARG A 100 17.21 9.13 2.98
C ARG A 100 16.30 10.36 3.00
N ASN A 101 15.96 10.89 1.84
CA ASN A 101 15.08 12.06 1.70
C ASN A 101 13.72 11.80 2.35
N TYR A 102 13.18 10.58 2.23
CA TYR A 102 11.94 10.22 2.90
C TYR A 102 12.07 10.14 4.44
N LYS A 103 13.18 9.63 4.97
CA LYS A 103 13.45 9.66 6.43
C LYS A 103 13.55 11.10 6.93
N GLU A 104 14.30 11.96 6.23
CA GLU A 104 14.43 13.39 6.55
C GLU A 104 13.06 14.10 6.49
N TRP A 105 12.27 13.79 5.47
CA TRP A 105 10.91 14.29 5.34
C TRP A 105 10.01 13.86 6.51
N LEU A 106 10.05 12.58 6.93
CA LEU A 106 9.30 12.12 8.11
C LEU A 106 9.74 12.87 9.38
N LEU A 107 11.05 12.99 9.61
CA LEU A 107 11.58 13.73 10.76
C LEU A 107 11.26 15.22 10.73
N SER A 108 10.96 15.78 9.56
CA SER A 108 10.48 17.17 9.43
C SER A 108 9.02 17.36 9.87
N LEU A 109 8.25 16.28 10.01
CA LEU A 109 6.86 16.33 10.43
C LEU A 109 6.75 16.51 11.95
N ASP A 110 5.70 17.22 12.36
CA ASP A 110 5.43 17.50 13.78
C ASP A 110 5.35 16.21 14.60
N ARG A 111 5.99 16.23 15.78
CA ARG A 111 6.05 15.16 16.80
C ARG A 111 6.87 13.91 16.44
N ILE A 112 7.39 13.75 15.22
CA ILE A 112 8.23 12.57 14.88
C ILE A 112 9.67 12.80 15.37
N LYS A 113 10.11 12.06 16.39
CA LYS A 113 11.45 12.21 16.98
C LYS A 113 12.48 11.25 16.41
N ASP A 114 12.03 10.08 15.99
CA ASP A 114 12.84 9.04 15.38
C ASP A 114 12.00 8.29 14.34
N CYS A 115 12.65 7.76 13.30
CA CYS A 115 11.95 6.96 12.31
C CYS A 115 12.81 5.86 11.70
N GLU A 116 12.15 4.77 11.35
CA GLU A 116 12.71 3.70 10.53
C GLU A 116 11.81 3.40 9.33
N VAL A 117 12.44 3.04 8.23
CA VAL A 117 11.74 2.82 6.95
C VAL A 117 12.16 1.47 6.41
N TYR A 118 11.18 0.70 5.94
CA TYR A 118 11.35 -0.65 5.39
C TYR A 118 10.74 -0.74 3.99
N PRO A 119 11.11 -1.75 3.19
CA PRO A 119 10.46 -1.97 1.90
C PRO A 119 9.02 -2.43 2.13
N GLU A 120 8.09 -1.79 1.42
CA GLU A 120 6.66 -2.11 1.45
C GLU A 120 6.42 -3.55 0.97
N GLY A 121 5.54 -4.24 1.68
CA GLY A 121 5.26 -5.66 1.50
C GLY A 121 6.20 -6.58 2.27
N ALA A 122 7.48 -6.24 2.44
CA ALA A 122 8.46 -7.18 3.00
C ALA A 122 8.14 -7.60 4.44
N ALA A 123 7.65 -6.65 5.25
CA ALA A 123 7.27 -6.92 6.62
C ALA A 123 6.05 -7.85 6.74
N ALA A 124 5.21 -7.96 5.70
CA ALA A 124 4.05 -8.85 5.70
C ALA A 124 4.43 -10.32 5.95
N THR A 125 5.65 -10.73 5.58
CA THR A 125 6.18 -12.08 5.88
C THR A 125 6.18 -12.42 7.38
N LEU A 126 6.41 -11.42 8.24
CA LEU A 126 6.50 -11.60 9.69
C LEU A 126 5.14 -11.90 10.34
N SER A 127 4.04 -11.61 9.65
CA SER A 127 2.70 -11.90 10.15
C SER A 127 2.35 -13.38 10.13
N ASP A 128 3.09 -14.19 9.35
CA ASP A 128 2.88 -15.64 9.21
C ASP A 128 4.14 -16.31 8.63
N LEU A 129 5.21 -16.34 9.42
CA LEU A 129 6.49 -16.93 9.01
C LEU A 129 6.37 -18.43 8.68
N SER A 130 5.50 -19.16 9.38
CA SER A 130 5.30 -20.60 9.18
C SER A 130 4.92 -20.96 7.76
N TRP A 131 4.20 -20.07 7.06
CA TRP A 131 3.76 -20.34 5.71
C TRP A 131 4.90 -20.43 4.68
N TYR A 132 6.03 -19.79 4.99
CA TYR A 132 7.23 -19.73 4.14
C TYR A 132 8.20 -20.89 4.39
N ASN A 133 7.99 -21.70 5.44
CA ASN A 133 8.91 -22.78 5.79
C ASN A 133 9.05 -23.80 4.66
N ASN A 134 10.29 -24.11 4.27
CA ASN A 134 10.64 -25.06 3.22
C ASN A 134 9.94 -24.80 1.86
N LYS A 135 9.70 -23.52 1.53
CA LYS A 135 9.08 -23.12 0.25
C LYS A 135 9.82 -21.97 -0.39
N LEU A 136 9.75 -21.96 -1.72
CA LEU A 136 10.05 -20.80 -2.55
C LEU A 136 8.75 -20.05 -2.85
N VAL A 137 8.65 -18.84 -2.34
CA VAL A 137 7.43 -18.02 -2.35
C VAL A 137 7.66 -16.74 -3.11
N CYS A 138 6.73 -16.35 -3.97
CA CYS A 138 6.61 -14.98 -4.45
C CYS A 138 5.61 -14.19 -3.60
N LEU A 139 6.09 -13.24 -2.80
CA LEU A 139 5.25 -12.29 -2.09
C LEU A 139 4.94 -11.09 -2.99
N ILE A 140 3.66 -10.77 -3.17
CA ILE A 140 3.18 -9.67 -4.00
C ILE A 140 2.31 -8.73 -3.14
N ASP A 141 2.80 -7.54 -2.82
CA ASP A 141 2.00 -6.48 -2.21
C ASP A 141 1.33 -5.64 -3.28
N VAL A 142 0.00 -5.70 -3.33
CA VAL A 142 -0.81 -4.93 -4.27
C VAL A 142 -1.32 -3.66 -3.58
N GLY A 143 -0.57 -2.59 -3.78
CA GLY A 143 -0.86 -1.25 -3.30
C GLY A 143 -1.83 -0.47 -4.19
N GLY A 144 -1.94 0.84 -3.91
CA GLY A 144 -2.80 1.74 -4.68
C GLY A 144 -2.25 2.07 -6.06
N LEU A 145 -1.00 2.53 -6.15
CA LEU A 145 -0.34 2.86 -7.42
C LEU A 145 0.64 1.79 -7.87
N THR A 146 1.22 1.05 -6.93
CA THR A 146 2.28 0.09 -7.19
C THR A 146 1.91 -1.32 -6.79
N ILE A 147 2.47 -2.30 -7.50
CA ILE A 147 2.69 -3.65 -7.01
C ILE A 147 4.16 -3.77 -6.62
N ASN A 148 4.44 -4.38 -5.48
CA ASN A 148 5.78 -4.74 -5.04
C ASN A 148 5.88 -6.26 -4.97
N ALA A 149 6.88 -6.86 -5.63
CA ALA A 149 7.06 -8.31 -5.65
C ALA A 149 8.47 -8.70 -5.21
N MET A 150 8.57 -9.79 -4.44
CA MET A 150 9.81 -10.32 -3.87
C MET A 150 9.75 -11.83 -3.76
N ILE A 151 10.87 -12.52 -3.99
CA ILE A 151 10.96 -13.95 -3.75
C ILE A 151 11.58 -14.20 -2.37
N PHE A 152 10.97 -15.12 -1.62
CA PHE A 152 11.47 -15.62 -0.35
C PHE A 152 11.75 -17.12 -0.47
N ASP A 153 12.93 -17.54 -0.03
CA ASP A 153 13.31 -18.94 0.14
C ASP A 153 13.42 -19.25 1.63
N ASN A 154 12.55 -20.12 2.13
CA ASN A 154 12.48 -20.49 3.53
C ASN A 154 12.41 -19.25 4.46
N GLY A 155 11.57 -18.29 4.10
CA GLY A 155 11.38 -17.02 4.82
C GLY A 155 12.49 -15.99 4.66
N LYS A 156 13.55 -16.27 3.88
CA LYS A 156 14.64 -15.32 3.61
C LYS A 156 14.46 -14.69 2.23
N LEU A 157 14.56 -13.36 2.16
CA LEU A 157 14.52 -12.64 0.89
C LEU A 157 15.66 -13.13 -0.03
N VAL A 158 15.32 -13.53 -1.25
CA VAL A 158 16.30 -13.88 -2.28
C VAL A 158 16.83 -12.58 -2.91
N PRO A 159 18.14 -12.29 -2.78
CA PRO A 159 18.71 -11.04 -3.30
C PRO A 159 18.46 -10.86 -4.80
N GLY A 160 18.22 -9.62 -5.22
CA GLY A 160 18.01 -9.27 -6.63
C GLY A 160 16.64 -9.64 -7.20
N THR A 161 15.74 -10.24 -6.42
CA THR A 161 14.39 -10.59 -6.88
C THR A 161 13.36 -9.50 -6.60
N ALA A 162 13.65 -8.57 -5.70
CA ALA A 162 12.74 -7.50 -5.31
C ALA A 162 12.55 -6.48 -6.44
N PHE A 163 11.30 -6.20 -6.83
CA PHE A 163 10.97 -5.14 -7.77
C PHE A 163 9.60 -4.53 -7.50
N GLY A 164 9.35 -3.33 -8.02
CA GLY A 164 8.04 -2.72 -8.06
C GLY A 164 7.63 -2.30 -9.48
N CYS A 165 6.33 -2.32 -9.77
CA CYS A 165 5.76 -1.84 -11.02
C CYS A 165 4.49 -1.01 -10.77
N GLN A 166 4.13 -0.11 -11.69
CA GLN A 166 2.96 0.78 -11.56
C GLN A 166 1.66 0.09 -12.01
N LEU A 167 1.37 -1.06 -11.40
CA LEU A 167 0.19 -1.90 -11.68
C LEU A 167 -0.74 -1.98 -10.45
N GLY A 168 -0.76 -0.94 -9.61
CA GLY A 168 -1.60 -0.92 -8.41
C GLY A 168 -3.10 -0.88 -8.68
N ALA A 169 -3.89 -1.00 -7.62
CA ALA A 169 -5.35 -1.07 -7.68
C ALA A 169 -6.01 0.13 -8.36
N ILE A 170 -5.56 1.36 -8.05
CA ILE A 170 -6.08 2.60 -8.63
C ILE A 170 -5.84 2.62 -10.14
N ILE A 171 -4.69 2.11 -10.59
CA ILE A 171 -4.33 2.05 -12.02
C ILE A 171 -5.29 1.11 -12.75
N LEU A 172 -5.54 -0.08 -12.20
CA LEU A 172 -6.48 -1.03 -12.81
C LEU A 172 -7.91 -0.47 -12.85
N GLU A 173 -8.38 0.14 -11.76
CA GLU A 173 -9.73 0.75 -11.72
C GLU A 173 -9.88 1.86 -12.76
N ASN A 174 -8.86 2.70 -12.93
CA ASN A 174 -8.87 3.76 -13.94
C ASN A 174 -8.87 3.18 -15.36
N ARG A 175 -8.11 2.11 -15.63
CA ARG A 175 -8.12 1.42 -16.93
C ARG A 175 -9.51 0.85 -17.26
N ILE A 176 -10.18 0.24 -16.28
CA ILE A 176 -11.55 -0.25 -16.43
C ILE A 176 -12.51 0.90 -16.72
N ARG A 177 -12.45 2.00 -15.95
CA ARG A 177 -13.27 3.19 -16.21
C ARG A 177 -13.10 3.71 -17.63
N MET A 178 -11.85 3.86 -18.08
CA MET A 178 -11.55 4.38 -19.41
C MET A 178 -12.07 3.46 -20.51
N ALA A 179 -11.92 2.15 -20.37
CA ALA A 179 -12.41 1.18 -21.34
C ALA A 179 -13.94 1.19 -21.44
N LEU A 180 -14.66 1.29 -20.32
CA LEU A 180 -16.12 1.38 -20.29
C LEU A 180 -16.64 2.73 -20.82
N GLN A 181 -15.91 3.82 -20.58
CA GLN A 181 -16.24 5.12 -21.17
C GLN A 181 -16.20 5.09 -22.70
N GLN A 182 -15.28 4.31 -23.29
CA GLN A 182 -15.22 4.11 -24.75
C GLN A 182 -16.43 3.35 -25.31
N THR A 183 -17.18 2.62 -24.47
CA THR A 183 -18.44 1.96 -24.88
C THR A 183 -19.68 2.84 -24.67
N GLY A 184 -19.50 4.10 -24.26
CA GLY A 184 -20.59 5.03 -23.97
C GLY A 184 -21.08 5.03 -22.51
N LEU A 185 -20.48 4.23 -21.62
CA LEU A 185 -20.80 4.26 -20.19
C LEU A 185 -20.05 5.40 -19.50
N VAL A 186 -20.76 6.49 -19.21
CA VAL A 186 -20.19 7.69 -18.57
C VAL A 186 -20.47 7.75 -17.06
N ASN A 187 -19.67 8.54 -16.34
CA ASN A 187 -19.87 8.85 -14.91
C ASN A 187 -19.93 7.64 -13.96
N ILE A 188 -19.11 6.62 -14.20
CA ILE A 188 -19.00 5.45 -13.32
C ILE A 188 -18.39 5.91 -11.98
N PRO A 189 -19.09 5.82 -10.83
CA PRO A 189 -18.54 6.17 -9.52
C PRO A 189 -17.60 5.09 -8.96
N ASP A 190 -16.84 5.42 -7.90
CA ASP A 190 -15.93 4.49 -7.22
C ASP A 190 -16.61 3.20 -6.75
N TYR A 191 -17.78 3.35 -6.12
CA TYR A 191 -18.49 2.20 -5.56
C TYR A 191 -19.10 1.27 -6.62
N GLN A 192 -19.21 1.69 -7.88
CA GLN A 192 -19.76 0.84 -8.96
C GLN A 192 -18.70 -0.10 -9.55
N ILE A 193 -17.43 0.30 -9.59
CA ILE A 193 -16.35 -0.48 -10.21
C ILE A 193 -16.23 -1.89 -9.62
N LYS A 194 -16.42 -2.03 -8.31
CA LYS A 194 -16.38 -3.35 -7.65
C LYS A 194 -17.44 -4.32 -8.19
N TYR A 195 -18.60 -3.81 -8.62
CA TYR A 195 -19.66 -4.65 -9.18
C TYR A 195 -19.38 -4.98 -10.64
N LEU A 196 -18.80 -4.05 -11.39
CA LEU A 196 -18.39 -4.28 -12.78
C LEU A 196 -17.31 -5.36 -12.87
N ILE A 197 -16.30 -5.30 -12.01
CA ILE A 197 -15.26 -6.35 -11.89
C ILE A 197 -15.87 -7.70 -11.53
N LYS A 198 -16.87 -7.73 -10.64
CA LYS A 198 -17.47 -8.98 -10.16
C LYS A 198 -18.43 -9.62 -11.17
N ASN A 199 -19.24 -8.80 -11.84
CA ASN A 199 -20.30 -9.29 -12.72
C ASN A 199 -19.74 -9.74 -14.08
N GLY A 200 -18.59 -9.20 -14.49
CA GLY A 200 -17.93 -9.55 -15.74
C GLY A 200 -18.70 -9.02 -16.95
N ASP A 201 -18.05 -8.19 -17.74
CA ASP A 201 -18.49 -7.87 -19.09
C ASP A 201 -17.30 -8.02 -20.03
N LYS A 202 -17.55 -8.20 -21.34
CA LYS A 202 -16.49 -8.46 -22.32
C LYS A 202 -15.38 -7.40 -22.34
N VAL A 203 -15.69 -6.14 -22.00
CA VAL A 203 -14.74 -5.03 -22.00
C VAL A 203 -13.91 -5.10 -20.72
N THR A 204 -14.56 -5.27 -19.57
CA THR A 204 -13.90 -5.46 -18.28
C THR A 204 -12.99 -6.68 -18.30
N ASP A 205 -13.47 -7.83 -18.79
CA ASP A 205 -12.70 -9.08 -18.86
C ASP A 205 -11.43 -8.91 -19.70
N LYS A 206 -11.52 -8.24 -20.85
CA LYS A 206 -10.37 -7.94 -21.70
C LYS A 206 -9.35 -7.03 -21.01
N VAL A 207 -9.79 -6.06 -20.22
CA VAL A 207 -8.89 -5.20 -19.43
C VAL A 207 -8.18 -6.02 -18.34
N LEU A 208 -8.90 -6.93 -17.68
CA LEU A 208 -8.35 -7.82 -16.66
C LEU A 208 -7.33 -8.81 -17.25
N GLU A 209 -7.62 -9.41 -18.39
CA GLU A 209 -6.69 -10.29 -19.13
C GLU A 209 -5.40 -9.56 -19.48
N ASN A 210 -5.50 -8.39 -20.13
CA ASN A 210 -4.33 -7.57 -20.49
C ASN A 210 -3.50 -7.16 -19.26
N TYR A 211 -4.18 -6.86 -18.14
CA TYR A 211 -3.52 -6.52 -16.88
C TYR A 211 -2.69 -7.70 -16.33
N ILE A 212 -3.22 -8.92 -16.40
CA ILE A 212 -2.48 -10.12 -15.98
C ILE A 212 -1.32 -10.42 -16.94
N GLU A 213 -1.49 -10.23 -18.25
CA GLU A 213 -0.40 -10.40 -19.21
C GLU A 213 0.77 -9.43 -18.95
N GLU A 214 0.46 -8.17 -18.62
CA GLU A 214 1.44 -7.15 -18.25
C GLU A 214 2.16 -7.52 -16.95
N LEU A 215 1.42 -7.96 -15.92
CA LEU A 215 2.02 -8.42 -14.67
C LEU A 215 2.95 -9.62 -14.88
N ASN A 216 2.53 -10.59 -15.71
CA ASN A 216 3.38 -11.73 -16.09
C ASN A 216 4.62 -11.30 -16.90
N LEU A 217 4.51 -10.25 -17.72
CA LEU A 217 5.65 -9.67 -18.41
C LEU A 217 6.67 -9.08 -17.42
N GLU A 218 6.22 -8.38 -16.38
CA GLU A 218 7.09 -7.89 -15.32
C GLU A 218 7.82 -9.03 -14.58
N PHE A 219 7.11 -10.12 -14.24
CA PHE A 219 7.75 -11.31 -13.66
C PHE A 219 8.81 -11.93 -14.57
N ARG A 220 8.54 -12.00 -15.89
CA ARG A 220 9.50 -12.51 -16.88
C ARG A 220 10.74 -11.63 -17.00
N LYS A 221 10.59 -10.31 -16.99
CA LYS A 221 11.74 -9.36 -17.01
C LYS A 221 12.67 -9.59 -15.82
N MET A 222 12.12 -10.01 -14.69
CA MET A 222 12.87 -10.31 -13.46
C MET A 222 13.35 -11.76 -13.38
N ASN A 223 13.16 -12.56 -14.43
CA ASN A 223 13.51 -13.98 -14.48
C ASN A 223 12.90 -14.80 -13.33
N TYR A 224 11.67 -14.47 -12.92
CA TYR A 224 10.98 -15.24 -11.89
C TYR A 224 10.72 -16.69 -12.36
N PRO A 225 10.89 -17.70 -11.49
CA PRO A 225 10.59 -19.08 -11.82
C PRO A 225 9.13 -19.27 -12.28
N THR A 226 8.91 -20.22 -13.18
CA THR A 226 7.58 -20.54 -13.73
C THR A 226 6.64 -21.21 -12.74
N GLN A 227 7.19 -21.86 -11.70
CA GLN A 227 6.42 -22.54 -10.66
C GLN A 227 6.76 -21.90 -9.31
N LEU A 228 5.90 -21.00 -8.86
CA LEU A 228 6.00 -20.34 -7.55
C LEU A 228 4.68 -20.48 -6.81
N ASP A 229 4.76 -20.61 -5.49
CA ASP A 229 3.63 -20.32 -4.62
C ASP A 229 3.53 -18.80 -4.48
N PHE A 230 2.39 -18.23 -4.87
CA PHE A 230 2.19 -16.79 -4.78
C PHE A 230 1.44 -16.44 -3.49
N ARG A 231 1.97 -15.50 -2.72
CA ARG A 231 1.26 -14.88 -1.60
C ARG A 231 0.97 -13.44 -1.96
N PHE A 232 -0.31 -13.09 -2.06
CA PHE A 232 -0.70 -11.70 -2.28
C PHE A 232 -1.08 -11.05 -0.95
N THR A 233 -0.60 -9.82 -0.76
CA THR A 233 -0.89 -8.98 0.40
C THR A 233 -1.31 -7.57 -0.05
N GLY A 234 -1.72 -6.73 0.89
CA GLY A 234 -2.18 -5.37 0.60
C GLY A 234 -3.67 -5.26 0.25
N GLY A 235 -4.13 -4.02 0.10
CA GLY A 235 -5.54 -3.72 -0.12
C GLY A 235 -6.05 -4.14 -1.50
N GLY A 236 -5.21 -4.02 -2.53
CA GLY A 236 -5.55 -4.46 -3.88
C GLY A 236 -5.68 -5.98 -3.98
N ALA A 237 -4.91 -6.74 -3.22
CA ALA A 237 -4.99 -8.20 -3.20
C ALA A 237 -6.36 -8.70 -2.71
N LEU A 238 -6.93 -8.03 -1.70
CA LEU A 238 -8.30 -8.32 -1.26
C LEU A 238 -9.32 -7.92 -2.31
N LYS A 239 -9.14 -6.74 -2.93
CA LYS A 239 -10.10 -6.19 -3.90
C LYS A 239 -10.19 -7.03 -5.16
N PHE A 240 -9.06 -7.55 -5.64
CA PHE A 240 -8.96 -8.37 -6.86
C PHE A 240 -8.65 -9.84 -6.53
N ARG A 241 -9.13 -10.33 -5.39
CA ARG A 241 -8.84 -11.68 -4.90
C ARG A 241 -9.15 -12.77 -5.92
N GLU A 242 -10.35 -12.73 -6.50
CA GLU A 242 -10.80 -13.75 -7.45
C GLU A 242 -9.99 -13.70 -8.75
N LEU A 243 -9.65 -12.50 -9.23
CA LEU A 243 -8.76 -12.34 -10.38
C LEU A 243 -7.43 -13.05 -10.13
N PHE A 244 -6.74 -12.75 -9.03
CA PHE A 244 -5.44 -13.35 -8.76
C PHE A 244 -5.51 -14.87 -8.53
N LYS A 245 -6.58 -15.37 -7.89
CA LYS A 245 -6.79 -16.82 -7.72
C LYS A 245 -7.07 -17.56 -9.02
N ASN A 246 -7.66 -16.91 -10.02
CA ASN A 246 -7.93 -17.52 -11.31
C ASN A 246 -6.67 -17.68 -12.17
N TYR A 247 -5.68 -16.81 -12.02
CA TYR A 247 -4.47 -16.78 -12.86
C TYR A 247 -3.21 -17.30 -12.16
N PHE A 248 -3.18 -17.33 -10.83
CA PHE A 248 -2.03 -17.75 -10.05
C PHE A 248 -2.41 -18.80 -9.01
N LYS A 249 -1.45 -19.64 -8.61
CA LYS A 249 -1.54 -20.44 -7.38
C LYS A 249 -1.40 -19.52 -6.16
N ALA A 250 -2.45 -18.72 -5.93
CA ALA A 250 -2.45 -17.60 -5.02
C ALA A 250 -3.02 -17.95 -3.63
N PHE A 251 -2.27 -17.59 -2.60
CA PHE A 251 -2.75 -17.46 -1.23
C PHE A 251 -2.98 -15.98 -0.90
N ILE A 252 -4.17 -15.66 -0.40
CA ILE A 252 -4.56 -14.30 0.00
C ILE A 252 -5.28 -14.39 1.34
N SER A 253 -4.66 -13.86 2.40
CA SER A 253 -5.23 -13.79 3.74
C SER A 253 -6.42 -12.83 3.79
N ASP A 254 -7.40 -13.07 4.67
CA ASP A 254 -8.46 -12.09 4.97
C ASP A 254 -7.91 -10.83 5.67
N TYR A 255 -6.72 -10.93 6.25
CA TYR A 255 -6.02 -9.81 6.87
C TYR A 255 -4.96 -9.17 5.97
N ALA A 256 -4.91 -9.51 4.67
CA ALA A 256 -3.88 -9.01 3.72
C ALA A 256 -3.66 -7.49 3.78
N VAL A 257 -4.71 -6.70 3.98
CA VAL A 257 -4.59 -5.23 4.12
C VAL A 257 -3.79 -4.76 5.34
N TRP A 258 -3.68 -5.60 6.37
CA TRP A 258 -3.02 -5.33 7.65
C TRP A 258 -1.65 -6.00 7.79
N GLU A 259 -1.33 -7.02 6.98
CA GLU A 259 -0.13 -7.84 7.17
C GLU A 259 1.15 -7.00 7.18
N ASN A 260 1.29 -6.03 6.26
CA ASN A 260 2.47 -5.17 6.23
C ASN A 260 2.60 -4.31 7.50
N VAL A 261 1.54 -3.62 7.95
CA VAL A 261 1.61 -2.76 9.14
C VAL A 261 1.77 -3.57 10.44
N ARG A 262 1.20 -4.77 10.51
CA ARG A 262 1.42 -5.72 11.61
C ARG A 262 2.84 -6.26 11.61
N GLY A 263 3.41 -6.52 10.43
CA GLY A 263 4.81 -6.87 10.28
C GLY A 263 5.76 -5.77 10.75
N LEU A 264 5.52 -4.52 10.33
CA LEU A 264 6.26 -3.36 10.82
C LEU A 264 6.17 -3.25 12.34
N TYR A 265 4.99 -3.50 12.91
CA TYR A 265 4.82 -3.53 14.36
C TYR A 265 5.73 -4.58 15.02
N LEU A 266 5.77 -5.81 14.51
CA LEU A 266 6.68 -6.84 15.03
C LEU A 266 8.16 -6.42 14.92
N LEU A 267 8.56 -5.78 13.83
CA LEU A 267 9.92 -5.22 13.68
C LEU A 267 10.21 -4.13 14.72
N SER A 268 9.25 -3.24 14.96
CA SER A 268 9.40 -2.14 15.93
C SER A 268 9.69 -2.66 17.33
N GLN A 269 9.11 -3.79 17.72
CA GLN A 269 9.34 -4.44 19.01
C GLN A 269 10.73 -5.09 19.15
N VAL A 270 11.49 -5.19 18.05
CA VAL A 270 12.86 -5.71 18.05
C VAL A 270 13.87 -4.58 17.90
N VAL A 271 13.59 -3.64 17.00
CA VAL A 271 14.49 -2.52 16.66
C VAL A 271 14.57 -1.49 17.77
N TRP A 272 13.44 -1.21 18.44
CA TRP A 272 13.34 -0.15 19.45
C TRP A 272 13.18 -0.68 20.89
N LYS A 273 13.67 -1.90 21.14
CA LYS A 273 13.79 -2.44 22.50
C LYS A 273 14.61 -1.53 23.41
#